data_AF-A0A1V4SHJ8-F1
#
_entry.id   AF-A0A1V4SHJ8-F1
#
_cell.length_a   1.000
_cell.length_b   1.000
_cell.length_c   1.000
_cell.angle_alpha   90.00
_cell.angle_beta   90.00
_cell.angle_gamma   90.00
#
_symmetry.space_group_name_H-M   'P 1'
#
loop_
_entity.id
_entity.type
_entity.pdbx_description
1 polymer ?
#
loop_
_entity_poly.entity_id
_entity_poly.type
_entity_poly.pdbx_seq_one_letter_code
_entity_poly.pdbx_strand_id
1 'polypeptide(L)'
;MTKKRILIGLGFAIMLVICTFSVLAYTLAPTRPTAKNLSFYTNGMTQTQKNAAMEAAYTWSCVTRGISFGTLGDRTGKISFDDSFSDVGFMDFNVIDWYYQIPTTASGYCWTDQNNNYNKFDIVLNSNCSWGSGNSSNYLDMQGNFTHEFGHAAGLGHSGTMPGNGSPANTPAAYYPTMWPNTTDVWGNNVTYYWRTLENDDISGVQYVYTLIK
;
A
#
# COMPACT_ATOMS: atom_id res chain seq x y z
N MET A 1 -40.96 63.32 26.22
CA MET A 1 -41.01 62.24 25.20
C MET A 1 -39.78 62.44 24.33
N THR A 2 -38.76 61.59 24.35
CA THR A 2 -38.74 60.26 23.72
C THR A 2 -37.64 59.41 24.36
N LYS A 3 -37.98 58.17 24.75
CA LYS A 3 -37.03 57.14 25.14
C LYS A 3 -36.30 56.64 23.88
N LYS A 4 -34.98 56.65 23.85
CA LYS A 4 -34.18 55.82 22.93
C LYS A 4 -33.37 54.82 23.76
N ARG A 5 -33.83 53.58 23.77
CA ARG A 5 -33.04 52.40 24.14
C ARG A 5 -32.18 52.06 22.92
N ILE A 6 -30.85 52.04 23.08
CA ILE A 6 -29.94 51.43 22.11
C ILE A 6 -29.51 50.11 22.73
N LEU A 7 -29.82 49.03 22.03
CA LEU A 7 -29.52 47.66 22.43
C LEU A 7 -29.19 46.88 21.16
N ILE A 8 -27.93 46.85 20.75
CA ILE A 8 -27.36 45.96 19.72
C ILE A 8 -25.85 45.95 20.01
N GLY A 9 -25.12 44.87 20.19
CA GLY A 9 -25.37 43.44 20.17
C GLY A 9 -24.00 42.78 20.31
N LEU A 10 -23.80 41.89 21.30
CA LEU A 10 -22.57 41.11 21.43
C LEU A 10 -22.48 40.17 20.22
N GLY A 11 -21.58 40.46 19.28
CA GLY A 11 -21.23 39.55 18.21
C GLY A 11 -20.38 38.40 18.76
N PHE A 12 -21.02 37.29 19.13
CA PHE A 12 -20.33 36.02 19.31
C PHE A 12 -19.93 35.51 17.91
N ALA A 13 -18.66 35.65 17.57
CA ALA A 13 -18.08 34.94 16.43
C ALA A 13 -18.04 33.45 16.79
N ILE A 14 -18.99 32.68 16.25
CA ILE A 14 -18.90 31.22 16.23
C ILE A 14 -17.77 30.89 15.24
N MET A 15 -16.58 30.58 15.76
CA MET A 15 -15.57 29.86 14.99
C MET A 15 -16.17 28.48 14.68
N LEU A 16 -16.70 28.33 13.47
CA LEU A 16 -17.02 27.04 12.90
C LEU A 16 -15.70 26.34 12.60
N VAL A 17 -15.20 25.57 13.57
CA VAL A 17 -14.15 24.59 13.30
C VAL A 17 -14.82 23.49 12.48
N ILE A 18 -14.67 23.59 11.16
CA ILE A 18 -15.02 22.49 10.26
C ILE A 18 -13.96 21.42 10.50
N CYS A 19 -14.24 20.50 11.43
CA CYS A 19 -13.56 19.23 11.48
C CYS A 19 -13.94 18.51 10.17
N THR A 20 -13.06 18.56 9.18
CA THR A 20 -13.14 17.64 8.04
C THR A 20 -12.93 16.25 8.61
N PHE A 21 -14.02 15.50 8.77
CA PHE A 21 -13.95 14.08 9.04
C PHE A 21 -13.37 13.42 7.78
N SER A 22 -12.07 13.14 7.79
CA SER A 22 -11.49 12.19 6.84
C SER A 22 -12.14 10.85 7.13
N VAL A 23 -13.04 10.40 6.26
CA VAL A 23 -13.60 9.06 6.33
C VAL A 23 -12.42 8.14 5.98
N LEU A 24 -11.82 7.51 6.99
CA LEU A 24 -10.73 6.57 6.79
C LEU A 24 -11.26 5.40 5.95
N ALA A 25 -10.78 5.30 4.72
CA ALA A 25 -11.27 4.35 3.71
C ALA A 25 -10.28 3.20 3.44
N TYR A 26 -9.29 3.04 4.33
CA TYR A 26 -8.44 1.86 4.32
C TYR A 26 -9.25 0.61 4.64
N THR A 27 -8.87 -0.50 4.02
CA THR A 27 -9.43 -1.82 4.31
C THR A 27 -8.35 -2.64 4.99
N LEU A 28 -8.74 -3.48 5.95
CA LEU A 28 -7.82 -4.42 6.58
C LEU A 28 -7.85 -5.75 5.84
N ALA A 29 -6.71 -6.41 5.73
CA ALA A 29 -6.68 -7.78 5.25
C ALA A 29 -7.45 -8.70 6.23
N PRO A 30 -8.07 -9.79 5.74
CA PRO A 30 -8.68 -10.79 6.61
C PRO A 30 -7.63 -11.56 7.43
N THR A 31 -6.36 -11.47 7.04
CA THR A 31 -5.20 -12.07 7.68
C THR A 31 -4.38 -11.02 8.42
N ARG A 32 -3.60 -11.42 9.43
CA ARG A 32 -2.86 -10.46 10.28
C ARG A 32 -1.42 -10.86 10.57
N PRO A 33 -0.47 -9.90 10.55
CA PRO A 33 0.88 -10.19 10.97
C PRO A 33 0.93 -10.44 12.49
N THR A 34 1.76 -11.37 12.93
CA THR A 34 2.02 -11.67 14.36
C THR A 34 3.22 -10.92 14.92
N ALA A 35 4.02 -10.27 14.06
CA ALA A 35 5.25 -9.60 14.45
C ALA A 35 5.34 -8.21 13.82
N LYS A 36 5.94 -7.28 14.57
CA LYS A 36 6.31 -5.94 14.09
C LYS A 36 7.47 -5.95 13.12
N ASN A 37 8.33 -6.96 13.23
CA ASN A 37 9.49 -7.11 12.38
C ASN A 37 9.24 -8.32 11.48
N LEU A 38 9.02 -8.05 10.20
CA LEU A 38 8.91 -9.05 9.16
C LEU A 38 10.22 -9.07 8.38
N SER A 39 10.61 -10.23 7.88
CA SER A 39 11.89 -10.35 7.16
C SER A 39 11.74 -11.22 5.93
N PHE A 40 12.53 -10.93 4.91
CA PHE A 40 12.44 -11.59 3.61
C PHE A 40 13.82 -11.80 2.97
N TYR A 41 13.90 -12.74 2.05
CA TYR A 41 15.01 -12.91 1.13
C TYR A 41 14.69 -12.29 -0.22
N THR A 42 15.70 -11.73 -0.89
CA THR A 42 15.58 -11.42 -2.33
C THR A 42 15.95 -12.65 -3.14
N ASN A 43 15.10 -13.07 -4.07
CA ASN A 43 15.28 -14.32 -4.81
C ASN A 43 15.41 -14.09 -6.32
N GLY A 44 16.56 -14.42 -6.89
CA GLY A 44 16.80 -14.36 -8.34
C GLY A 44 16.78 -12.95 -8.96
N MET A 45 16.88 -11.89 -8.15
CA MET A 45 16.74 -10.50 -8.58
C MET A 45 18.07 -9.87 -9.02
N THR A 46 18.02 -8.97 -10.00
CA THR A 46 19.10 -8.03 -10.33
C THR A 46 19.24 -6.96 -9.25
N GLN A 47 20.38 -6.24 -9.21
CA GLN A 47 20.58 -5.18 -8.20
C GLN A 47 19.52 -4.06 -8.29
N THR A 48 19.12 -3.66 -9.48
CA THR A 48 18.06 -2.64 -9.67
C THR A 48 16.73 -3.10 -9.08
N GLN A 49 16.36 -4.36 -9.31
CA GLN A 49 15.15 -4.95 -8.75
C GLN A 49 15.24 -5.03 -7.21
N LYS A 50 16.39 -5.46 -6.67
CA LYS A 50 16.60 -5.52 -5.21
C LYS A 50 16.44 -4.15 -4.58
N ASN A 51 17.04 -3.12 -5.20
CA ASN A 51 16.90 -1.74 -4.73
C ASN A 51 15.42 -1.32 -4.72
N ALA A 52 14.65 -1.62 -5.77
CA ALA A 52 13.22 -1.30 -5.81
C ALA A 52 12.43 -1.98 -4.67
N ALA A 53 12.69 -3.25 -4.38
CA ALA A 53 12.06 -3.96 -3.27
C ALA A 53 12.49 -3.42 -1.89
N MET A 54 13.78 -3.11 -1.72
CA MET A 54 14.29 -2.54 -0.47
C MET A 54 13.74 -1.13 -0.21
N GLU A 55 13.63 -0.29 -1.24
CA GLU A 55 13.00 1.03 -1.12
C GLU A 55 11.52 0.92 -0.77
N ALA A 56 10.80 -0.03 -1.37
CA ALA A 56 9.40 -0.31 -1.03
C ALA A 56 9.22 -0.77 0.43
N ALA A 57 10.05 -1.70 0.89
CA ALA A 57 10.11 -2.15 2.28
C ALA A 57 10.45 -0.99 3.24
N TYR A 58 11.36 -0.10 2.82
CA TYR A 58 11.73 1.09 3.57
C TYR A 58 10.58 2.10 3.67
N THR A 59 9.81 2.33 2.60
CA THR A 59 8.65 3.23 2.61
C THR A 59 7.69 2.92 3.76
N TRP A 60 7.35 1.64 3.98
CA TRP A 60 6.50 1.24 5.11
C TRP A 60 7.20 1.36 6.47
N SER A 61 8.49 1.02 6.53
CA SER A 61 9.27 1.03 7.76
C SER A 61 9.57 2.45 8.27
N CYS A 62 9.66 3.45 7.39
CA CYS A 62 10.04 4.81 7.78
C CYS A 62 8.84 5.68 8.18
N VAL A 63 7.67 5.45 7.55
CA VAL A 63 6.47 6.26 7.80
C VAL A 63 5.68 5.74 8.99
N THR A 64 5.82 4.46 9.33
CA THR A 64 4.99 3.81 10.34
C THR A 64 5.84 3.39 11.54
N ARG A 65 5.41 3.73 12.75
CA ARG A 65 6.06 3.28 13.99
C ARG A 65 5.73 1.83 14.35
N GLY A 66 4.97 1.13 13.51
CA GLY A 66 4.35 -0.15 13.81
C GLY A 66 5.05 -1.35 13.19
N ILE A 67 5.65 -1.17 12.01
CA ILE A 67 6.24 -2.25 11.21
C ILE A 67 7.70 -1.95 10.84
N SER A 68 8.49 -3.00 10.69
CA SER A 68 9.73 -2.95 9.94
C SER A 68 9.87 -4.19 9.05
N PHE A 69 10.44 -3.97 7.87
CA PHE A 69 10.81 -5.03 6.94
C PHE A 69 12.33 -5.09 6.84
N GLY A 70 12.91 -6.28 7.10
CA GLY A 70 14.34 -6.52 7.01
C GLY A 70 14.69 -7.53 5.92
N THR A 71 15.79 -7.31 5.20
CA THR A 71 16.34 -8.34 4.30
C THR A 71 17.22 -9.32 5.09
N LEU A 72 17.07 -10.61 4.81
CA LEU A 72 17.92 -11.70 5.31
C LEU A 72 19.04 -12.06 4.32
N GLY A 73 19.15 -11.33 3.22
CA GLY A 73 20.10 -11.56 2.13
C GLY A 73 19.45 -12.20 0.90
N ASP A 74 20.29 -12.85 0.09
CA ASP A 74 19.90 -13.44 -1.18
C ASP A 74 19.60 -14.94 -1.06
N ARG A 75 18.56 -15.38 -1.77
CA ARG A 75 18.31 -16.80 -2.07
C ARG A 75 18.40 -17.05 -3.56
N THR A 76 18.70 -18.30 -3.89
CA THR A 76 18.69 -18.83 -5.25
C THR A 76 17.76 -20.02 -5.33
N GLY A 77 17.10 -20.19 -6.48
CA GLY A 77 16.16 -21.28 -6.72
C GLY A 77 14.76 -20.77 -7.06
N LYS A 78 13.79 -21.69 -7.11
CA LYS A 78 12.40 -21.36 -7.40
C LYS A 78 11.75 -20.79 -6.13
N ILE A 79 11.07 -19.64 -6.25
CA ILE A 79 10.16 -19.14 -5.21
C ILE A 79 9.01 -20.15 -5.09
N SER A 80 8.77 -20.61 -3.87
CA SER A 80 7.69 -21.55 -3.57
C SER A 80 6.78 -20.95 -2.53
N PHE A 81 5.55 -20.65 -2.96
CA PHE A 81 4.44 -20.38 -2.07
C PHE A 81 4.00 -21.68 -1.34
N ASP A 82 4.89 -22.44 -0.73
CA ASP A 82 4.53 -23.46 0.30
C ASP A 82 5.80 -23.88 1.05
N ASP A 83 6.67 -22.90 1.30
CA ASP A 83 7.94 -23.13 1.95
C ASP A 83 8.05 -22.37 3.27
N SER A 84 9.16 -22.57 3.99
CA SER A 84 9.35 -21.99 5.31
C SER A 84 9.88 -20.55 5.28
N PHE A 85 9.92 -19.90 4.13
CA PHE A 85 10.61 -18.64 3.94
C PHE A 85 9.65 -17.51 3.54
N SER A 86 10.22 -16.34 3.30
CA SER A 86 9.52 -15.17 2.79
C SER A 86 10.37 -14.63 1.67
N ASP A 87 9.95 -14.87 0.44
CA ASP A 87 10.71 -14.50 -0.74
C ASP A 87 10.10 -13.29 -1.43
N VAL A 88 10.96 -12.37 -1.84
CA VAL A 88 10.62 -11.26 -2.71
C VAL A 88 11.35 -11.44 -4.03
N GLY A 89 10.63 -11.40 -5.15
CA GLY A 89 11.25 -11.60 -6.46
C GLY A 89 10.32 -11.50 -7.65
N PHE A 90 10.70 -12.20 -8.71
CA PHE A 90 9.97 -12.25 -9.97
C PHE A 90 9.62 -13.69 -10.31
N MET A 91 8.42 -13.90 -10.85
CA MET A 91 8.00 -15.19 -11.37
C MET A 91 7.24 -15.04 -12.66
N ASP A 92 7.34 -16.02 -13.54
CA ASP A 92 6.46 -16.13 -14.70
C ASP A 92 5.10 -16.64 -14.21
N PHE A 93 4.08 -15.78 -14.26
CA PHE A 93 2.75 -16.14 -13.79
C PHE A 93 2.01 -17.11 -14.72
N ASN A 94 2.48 -17.33 -15.95
CA ASN A 94 1.91 -18.30 -16.88
C ASN A 94 2.26 -19.75 -16.51
N VAL A 95 3.26 -19.96 -15.64
CA VAL A 95 3.73 -21.31 -15.25
C VAL A 95 3.38 -21.66 -13.80
N ILE A 96 2.61 -20.81 -13.12
CA ILE A 96 2.11 -21.04 -11.77
C ILE A 96 0.69 -21.56 -11.88
N ASP A 97 0.41 -22.69 -11.23
CA ASP A 97 -0.94 -23.20 -11.08
C ASP A 97 -1.66 -22.38 -10.00
N TRP A 98 -2.38 -21.34 -10.45
CA TRP A 98 -3.18 -20.51 -9.56
C TRP A 98 -4.55 -21.17 -9.39
N TYR A 99 -4.91 -21.47 -8.13
CA TYR A 99 -6.25 -21.98 -7.79
C TYR A 99 -7.37 -20.94 -8.07
N TYR A 100 -7.02 -19.66 -8.19
CA TYR A 100 -7.92 -18.53 -8.45
C TYR A 100 -7.52 -17.76 -9.73
N GLN A 101 -8.14 -16.59 -9.99
CA GLN A 101 -7.74 -15.70 -11.08
C GLN A 101 -6.25 -15.40 -11.02
N ILE A 102 -5.56 -15.60 -12.15
CA ILE A 102 -4.14 -15.33 -12.30
C ILE A 102 -3.95 -13.81 -12.20
N PRO A 103 -3.23 -13.30 -11.18
CA PRO A 103 -2.88 -11.88 -11.14
C PRO A 103 -2.09 -11.54 -12.41
N THR A 104 -2.24 -10.33 -12.95
CA THR A 104 -1.57 -9.98 -14.21
C THR A 104 -0.23 -9.30 -14.01
N THR A 105 -0.03 -8.60 -12.89
CA THR A 105 1.12 -7.71 -12.66
C THR A 105 1.95 -8.09 -11.44
N ALA A 106 1.32 -8.23 -10.28
CA ALA A 106 1.95 -8.40 -8.99
C ALA A 106 1.07 -9.28 -8.09
N SER A 107 1.67 -9.94 -7.11
CA SER A 107 0.96 -10.76 -6.13
C SER A 107 1.75 -10.87 -4.84
N GLY A 108 1.06 -10.64 -3.72
CA GLY A 108 1.51 -10.94 -2.37
C GLY A 108 0.72 -12.11 -1.79
N TYR A 109 1.42 -13.04 -1.16
CA TYR A 109 0.82 -14.17 -0.43
C TYR A 109 1.28 -14.16 1.02
N CYS A 110 0.37 -14.37 1.96
CA CYS A 110 0.68 -14.45 3.40
C CYS A 110 0.35 -15.84 3.95
N TRP A 111 1.34 -16.46 4.60
CA TRP A 111 1.25 -17.81 5.15
C TRP A 111 0.55 -17.83 6.50
N THR A 112 -0.75 -18.14 6.51
CA THR A 112 -1.54 -18.08 7.73
C THR A 112 -1.61 -19.38 8.52
N ASP A 113 -1.62 -19.25 9.83
CA ASP A 113 -2.07 -20.28 10.76
C ASP A 113 -3.61 -20.44 10.74
N GLN A 114 -4.12 -21.35 11.56
CA GLN A 114 -5.56 -21.63 11.69
C GLN A 114 -6.39 -20.43 12.19
N ASN A 115 -5.74 -19.40 12.72
CA ASN A 115 -6.36 -18.18 13.23
C ASN A 115 -6.23 -17.00 12.25
N ASN A 116 -5.83 -17.26 11.00
CA ASN A 116 -5.53 -16.25 9.98
C ASN A 116 -4.35 -15.32 10.33
N ASN A 117 -3.46 -15.73 11.24
CA ASN A 117 -2.27 -14.95 11.54
C ASN A 117 -1.06 -15.46 10.76
N TYR A 118 -0.15 -14.59 10.37
CA TYR A 118 1.05 -14.95 9.64
C TYR A 118 2.30 -14.26 10.20
N ASN A 119 3.47 -14.84 9.92
CA ASN A 119 4.77 -14.20 10.07
C ASN A 119 5.66 -14.38 8.84
N LYS A 120 5.11 -14.98 7.79
CA LYS A 120 5.77 -15.24 6.53
C LYS A 120 4.89 -14.80 5.39
N PHE A 121 5.53 -14.29 4.35
CA PHE A 121 4.87 -13.76 3.17
C PHE A 121 5.79 -13.89 1.97
N ASP A 122 5.22 -14.04 0.79
CA ASP A 122 5.94 -13.97 -0.47
C ASP A 122 5.40 -12.81 -1.28
N ILE A 123 6.28 -12.08 -1.96
CA ILE A 123 5.90 -11.02 -2.90
C ILE A 123 6.57 -11.29 -4.22
N VAL A 124 5.77 -11.39 -5.26
CA VAL A 124 6.28 -11.63 -6.61
C VAL A 124 5.68 -10.68 -7.61
N LEU A 125 6.53 -10.19 -8.50
CA LEU A 125 6.13 -9.46 -9.68
C LEU A 125 6.18 -10.39 -10.90
N ASN A 126 5.23 -10.21 -11.82
CA ASN A 126 5.19 -11.00 -13.05
C ASN A 126 6.40 -10.67 -13.94
N SER A 127 7.26 -11.65 -14.20
CA SER A 127 8.45 -11.47 -15.03
C SER A 127 8.15 -11.08 -16.49
N ASN A 128 6.90 -11.31 -16.95
CA ASN A 128 6.48 -10.99 -18.31
C ASN A 128 6.00 -9.54 -18.50
N CYS A 129 5.86 -8.77 -17.41
CA CYS A 129 5.48 -7.37 -17.50
C CYS A 129 6.66 -6.49 -17.94
N SER A 130 6.34 -5.38 -18.60
CA SER A 130 7.32 -4.35 -18.94
C SER A 130 7.56 -3.46 -17.73
N TRP A 131 8.67 -3.70 -17.03
CA TRP A 131 9.05 -2.99 -15.82
C TRP A 131 9.96 -1.79 -16.10
N GLY A 132 9.75 -0.69 -15.38
CA GLY A 132 10.54 0.53 -15.52
C GLY A 132 10.36 1.48 -14.35
N SER A 133 10.58 2.78 -14.59
CA SER A 133 10.52 3.83 -13.57
C SER A 133 9.10 4.38 -13.32
N GLY A 134 8.05 3.79 -13.91
CA GLY A 134 6.65 4.15 -13.64
C GLY A 134 6.16 5.46 -14.24
N ASN A 135 7.06 6.38 -14.60
CA ASN A 135 6.74 7.70 -15.15
C ASN A 135 6.20 7.68 -16.59
N SER A 136 5.92 6.51 -17.15
CA SER A 136 5.34 6.37 -18.48
C SER A 136 4.18 5.38 -18.47
N SER A 137 3.25 5.56 -19.41
CA SER A 137 2.16 4.61 -19.66
C SER A 137 2.63 3.24 -20.14
N ASN A 138 3.90 3.13 -20.56
CA ASN A 138 4.43 1.94 -21.23
C ASN A 138 5.14 0.99 -20.26
N TYR A 139 5.45 1.43 -19.04
CA TYR A 139 6.18 0.65 -18.06
C TYR A 139 5.51 0.73 -16.69
N LEU A 140 5.32 -0.42 -16.04
CA LEU A 140 4.89 -0.48 -14.64
C LEU A 140 6.06 -0.14 -13.72
N ASP A 141 5.77 0.59 -12.64
CA ASP A 141 6.77 0.94 -11.64
C ASP A 141 7.08 -0.24 -10.73
N MET A 142 8.33 -0.72 -10.74
CA MET A 142 8.70 -1.84 -9.86
C MET A 142 8.58 -1.47 -8.38
N GLN A 143 9.11 -0.31 -7.98
CA GLN A 143 9.10 0.11 -6.58
C GLN A 143 7.67 0.28 -6.07
N GLY A 144 6.81 0.97 -6.83
CA GLY A 144 5.43 1.20 -6.45
C GLY A 144 4.61 -0.09 -6.38
N ASN A 145 4.79 -1.03 -7.32
CA ASN A 145 4.13 -2.34 -7.22
C ASN A 145 4.65 -3.14 -6.01
N PHE A 146 5.97 -3.16 -5.76
CA PHE A 146 6.47 -3.75 -4.51
C PHE A 146 5.88 -3.06 -3.28
N THR A 147 5.74 -1.74 -3.29
CA THR A 147 5.20 -0.98 -2.16
C THR A 147 3.74 -1.36 -1.90
N HIS A 148 2.94 -1.52 -2.96
CA HIS A 148 1.57 -2.06 -2.88
C HIS A 148 1.55 -3.45 -2.20
N GLU A 149 2.36 -4.39 -2.70
CA GLU A 149 2.38 -5.75 -2.16
C GLU A 149 2.93 -5.83 -0.73
N PHE A 150 3.90 -4.97 -0.37
CA PHE A 150 4.35 -4.84 1.01
C PHE A 150 3.25 -4.30 1.93
N GLY A 151 2.30 -3.51 1.41
CA GLY A 151 1.11 -3.11 2.16
C GLY A 151 0.21 -4.29 2.50
N HIS A 152 0.04 -5.25 1.57
CA HIS A 152 -0.62 -6.52 1.87
C HIS A 152 0.15 -7.33 2.92
N ALA A 153 1.47 -7.44 2.80
CA ALA A 153 2.30 -8.09 3.81
C ALA A 153 2.23 -7.37 5.18
N ALA A 154 1.95 -6.06 5.20
CA ALA A 154 1.70 -5.27 6.41
C ALA A 154 0.29 -5.44 6.99
N GLY A 155 -0.59 -6.23 6.36
CA GLY A 155 -1.93 -6.53 6.85
C GLY A 155 -3.03 -5.61 6.30
N LEU A 156 -2.74 -4.85 5.25
CA LEU A 156 -3.74 -4.02 4.56
C LEU A 156 -4.45 -4.81 3.45
N GLY A 157 -5.74 -4.52 3.29
CA GLY A 157 -6.49 -4.87 2.10
C GLY A 157 -6.45 -3.72 1.09
N HIS A 158 -7.04 -3.95 -0.07
CA HIS A 158 -7.20 -2.91 -1.08
C HIS A 158 -8.00 -1.71 -0.55
N SER A 159 -7.56 -0.48 -0.81
CA SER A 159 -8.29 0.74 -0.48
C SER A 159 -9.57 0.83 -1.32
N GLY A 160 -10.66 1.25 -0.68
CA GLY A 160 -11.92 1.56 -1.37
C GLY A 160 -11.93 2.94 -2.04
N THR A 161 -10.89 3.74 -1.82
CA THR A 161 -10.82 5.11 -2.35
C THR A 161 -10.30 5.12 -3.77
N MET A 162 -11.10 5.68 -4.69
CA MET A 162 -10.70 5.76 -6.09
C MET A 162 -9.63 6.84 -6.31
N PRO A 163 -8.52 6.52 -7.01
CA PRO A 163 -7.52 7.51 -7.38
C PRO A 163 -8.06 8.48 -8.44
N GLY A 164 -7.54 9.71 -8.43
CA GLY A 164 -7.86 10.69 -9.47
C GLY A 164 -9.27 11.26 -9.44
N ASN A 165 -10.02 11.10 -8.33
CA ASN A 165 -11.35 11.71 -8.15
C ASN A 165 -11.32 13.24 -7.88
N GLY A 166 -10.23 13.90 -8.27
CA GLY A 166 -10.11 15.34 -8.31
C GLY A 166 -10.36 15.83 -9.74
N SER A 167 -11.38 16.67 -9.95
CA SER A 167 -11.56 17.32 -11.26
C SER A 167 -10.25 18.01 -11.66
N PRO A 168 -9.74 17.83 -12.90
CA PRO A 168 -8.43 18.34 -13.32
C PRO A 168 -8.28 19.87 -13.24
N ALA A 169 -9.35 20.60 -12.91
CA ALA A 169 -9.34 22.05 -12.84
C ALA A 169 -9.02 22.65 -11.47
N ASN A 170 -9.29 22.00 -10.31
CA ASN A 170 -9.26 22.73 -9.02
C ASN A 170 -9.05 21.91 -7.73
N THR A 171 -8.60 20.66 -7.77
CA THR A 171 -8.27 19.90 -6.54
C THR A 171 -6.75 19.91 -6.26
N PRO A 172 -6.31 20.07 -5.01
CA PRO A 172 -4.91 19.87 -4.64
C PRO A 172 -4.50 18.43 -4.97
N ALA A 173 -3.24 18.24 -5.39
CA ALA A 173 -2.56 16.98 -5.76
C ALA A 173 -3.47 15.73 -5.80
N ALA A 174 -3.70 15.18 -6.99
CA ALA A 174 -4.51 13.98 -7.16
C ALA A 174 -4.11 12.89 -6.15
N TYR A 175 -5.11 12.39 -5.42
CA TYR A 175 -4.96 11.37 -4.39
C TYR A 175 -4.77 10.00 -5.06
N TYR A 176 -3.72 9.26 -4.66
CA TYR A 176 -3.39 7.95 -5.22
C TYR A 176 -3.04 6.97 -4.10
N PRO A 177 -4.02 6.30 -3.48
CA PRO A 177 -3.74 5.41 -2.36
C PRO A 177 -2.89 4.25 -2.85
N THR A 178 -1.84 3.92 -2.09
CA THR A 178 -0.91 2.84 -2.43
C THR A 178 -1.66 1.54 -2.56
N MET A 179 -2.66 1.30 -1.70
CA MET A 179 -3.48 0.09 -1.73
C MET A 179 -4.59 0.07 -2.79
N TRP A 180 -4.60 0.95 -3.79
CA TRP A 180 -5.58 0.87 -4.89
C TRP A 180 -5.40 -0.43 -5.71
N PRO A 181 -6.45 -1.23 -5.97
CA PRO A 181 -6.34 -2.57 -6.57
C PRO A 181 -5.96 -2.60 -8.05
N ASN A 182 -5.99 -1.47 -8.78
CA ASN A 182 -5.75 -1.46 -10.22
C ASN A 182 -4.51 -0.64 -10.57
N THR A 183 -3.69 -1.12 -11.50
CA THR A 183 -2.52 -0.35 -11.95
C THR A 183 -2.89 0.92 -12.74
N THR A 184 -4.17 1.15 -13.02
CA THR A 184 -4.68 2.37 -13.65
C THR A 184 -5.75 3.09 -12.82
N ASP A 185 -5.85 4.41 -13.01
CA ASP A 185 -6.95 5.22 -12.50
C ASP A 185 -8.22 5.10 -13.36
N VAL A 186 -9.27 5.86 -12.99
CA VAL A 186 -10.56 5.90 -13.70
C VAL A 186 -10.47 6.44 -15.14
N TRP A 187 -9.35 7.07 -15.50
CA TRP A 187 -9.07 7.61 -16.83
C TRP A 187 -8.14 6.70 -17.65
N GLY A 188 -7.70 5.57 -17.08
CA GLY A 188 -6.77 4.65 -17.72
C GLY A 188 -5.30 5.05 -17.60
N ASN A 189 -4.96 6.05 -16.77
CA ASN A 189 -3.56 6.42 -16.54
C ASN A 189 -2.89 5.42 -15.62
N ASN A 190 -1.66 5.04 -15.93
CA ASN A 190 -0.82 4.23 -15.04
C ASN A 190 -0.55 5.01 -13.73
N VAL A 191 -0.93 4.42 -12.59
CA VAL A 191 -0.78 5.05 -11.26
C VAL A 191 0.37 4.47 -10.45
N THR A 192 1.03 3.42 -10.94
CA THR A 192 2.00 2.65 -10.16
C THR A 192 3.21 3.48 -9.69
N TYR A 193 3.54 4.58 -10.37
CA TYR A 193 4.57 5.51 -9.89
C TYR A 193 4.19 6.20 -8.57
N TYR A 194 2.93 6.55 -8.39
CA TYR A 194 2.45 7.27 -7.20
C TYR A 194 2.40 6.35 -5.97
N TRP A 195 2.36 5.04 -6.17
CA TRP A 195 2.42 4.03 -5.09
C TRP A 195 3.78 3.94 -4.38
N ARG A 196 4.79 4.71 -4.81
CA ARG A 196 6.08 4.79 -4.09
C ARG A 196 5.95 5.50 -2.74
N THR A 197 4.88 6.27 -2.54
CA THR A 197 4.61 7.06 -1.34
C THR A 197 3.27 6.68 -0.74
N LEU A 198 3.18 6.70 0.59
CA LEU A 198 1.95 6.34 1.30
C LEU A 198 1.02 7.55 1.45
N GLU A 199 -0.27 7.33 1.21
CA GLU A 199 -1.32 8.28 1.52
C GLU A 199 -1.73 8.18 3.01
N ASN A 200 -2.47 9.18 3.49
CA ASN A 200 -2.92 9.18 4.89
C ASN A 200 -3.80 7.97 5.26
N ASP A 201 -4.53 7.38 4.31
CA ASP A 201 -5.31 6.16 4.56
C ASP A 201 -4.41 4.94 4.79
N ASP A 202 -3.40 4.75 3.93
CA ASP A 202 -2.39 3.69 4.01
C ASP A 202 -1.71 3.72 5.39
N ILE A 203 -1.26 4.91 5.81
CA ILE A 203 -0.57 5.14 7.09
C ILE A 203 -1.50 4.85 8.28
N SER A 204 -2.76 5.32 8.22
CA SER A 204 -3.71 5.11 9.30
C SER A 204 -4.08 3.63 9.44
N GLY A 205 -4.27 2.94 8.31
CA GLY A 205 -4.61 1.52 8.29
C GLY A 205 -3.52 0.67 8.91
N VAL A 206 -2.26 0.88 8.51
CA VAL A 206 -1.15 0.06 9.03
C VAL A 206 -0.91 0.37 10.49
N GLN A 207 -0.98 1.64 10.92
CA GLN A 207 -0.90 1.96 12.34
C GLN A 207 -1.98 1.25 13.17
N TYR A 208 -3.21 1.16 12.65
CA TYR A 208 -4.28 0.41 13.30
C TYR A 208 -3.95 -1.09 13.38
N VAL A 209 -3.52 -1.75 12.29
CA VAL A 209 -3.11 -3.17 12.30
C VAL A 209 -2.12 -3.44 13.43
N TYR A 210 -1.11 -2.59 13.56
CA TYR A 210 -0.03 -2.79 14.52
C TYR A 210 -0.36 -2.40 15.96
N THR A 211 -1.53 -1.80 16.21
CA THR A 211 -2.12 -1.70 17.57
C THR A 211 -2.77 -2.99 18.03
N LEU A 212 -3.10 -3.91 17.10
CA LEU A 212 -3.75 -5.18 17.39
C LEU A 212 -2.75 -6.31 17.72
N ILE A 213 -1.47 -6.13 17.38
CA ILE A 213 -0.40 -7.06 17.73
C ILE A 213 -0.03 -6.84 19.20
N LYS A 214 -0.17 -7.90 20.00
CA LYS A 214 0.10 -7.90 21.44
C LYS A 214 1.55 -8.23 21.75
#